data_AF-A3M0G4-F1
#
_entry.id   AF-A3M0G4-F1
#
_cell.length_a   1.000
_cell.length_b   1.000
_cell.length_c   1.000
_cell.angle_alpha   90.00
_cell.angle_beta   90.00
_cell.angle_gamma   90.00
#
_symmetry.space_group_name_H-M   'P 1'
#
loop_
_entity.id
_entity.type
_entity.pdbx_description
1 polymer ?
#
loop_
_entity_poly.entity_id
_entity_poly.type
_entity_poly.pdbx_seq_one_letter_code
_entity_poly.pdbx_strand_id
1 'polypeptide(L)'
;LDIIKTFPDVDEKPVPGDSPIVQCDASQPQILSLSKVIIDPNPPARGENLTFTATGFISEDIEEGAYVEVDVRYGFIKLIHQTFDLCEEITKVDLECPIKKGPQVIQKEVEIPNEVPPGKYIVNARAYTKDDVFITCLTATIEFPPL
;
A
#
# COMPACT_ATOMS: atom_id res chain seq x y z
N LEU A 1 10.45 21.93 -12.90
CA LEU A 1 9.02 21.60 -13.07
C LEU A 1 8.57 21.00 -11.76
N ASP A 2 8.21 21.87 -10.81
CA ASP A 2 7.68 21.44 -9.53
C ASP A 2 6.33 20.78 -9.79
N ILE A 3 6.26 19.47 -9.60
CA ILE A 3 5.01 18.74 -9.64
C ILE A 3 4.22 19.21 -8.42
N ILE A 4 3.21 20.04 -8.68
CA ILE A 4 2.22 20.45 -7.69
C ILE A 4 1.56 19.17 -7.17
N LYS A 5 1.97 18.71 -5.99
CA LYS A 5 1.31 17.62 -5.26
C LYS A 5 0.04 18.17 -4.62
N THR A 6 -1.00 18.42 -5.42
CA THR A 6 -2.35 18.60 -4.89
C THR A 6 -2.86 17.22 -4.51
N PHE A 7 -2.74 16.88 -3.22
CA PHE A 7 -3.44 15.74 -2.64
C PHE A 7 -4.94 16.08 -2.63
N PRO A 8 -5.80 15.26 -3.27
CA PRO A 8 -7.21 15.56 -3.43
C PRO A 8 -7.99 15.57 -2.11
N ASP A 9 -7.47 14.92 -1.07
CA ASP A 9 -8.11 14.81 0.24
C ASP A 9 -7.30 15.51 1.34
N VAL A 10 -8.00 16.26 2.20
CA VAL A 10 -7.42 17.06 3.30
C VAL A 10 -6.68 16.18 4.34
N ASP A 11 -6.92 14.87 4.31
CA ASP A 11 -6.36 13.90 5.25
C ASP A 11 -5.37 12.90 4.62
N GLU A 12 -4.74 13.30 3.52
CA GLU A 12 -3.67 12.55 2.88
C GLU A 12 -2.29 13.13 3.21
N LYS A 13 -1.35 12.27 3.56
CA LYS A 13 0.06 12.63 3.80
C LYS A 13 0.98 11.81 2.90
N PRO A 14 1.84 12.44 2.08
CA PRO A 14 2.83 11.69 1.31
C PRO A 14 3.79 10.95 2.23
N VAL A 15 4.09 9.71 1.86
CA VAL A 15 5.12 8.92 2.53
C VAL A 15 6.48 9.26 1.88
N PRO A 16 7.55 9.53 2.66
CA PRO A 16 8.87 9.77 2.10
C PRO A 16 9.38 8.60 1.25
N GLY A 17 10.22 8.90 0.26
CA GLY A 17 10.80 7.91 -0.65
C GLY A 17 10.26 8.02 -2.08
N ASP A 18 10.71 7.12 -2.95
CA ASP A 18 10.40 7.14 -4.37
C ASP A 18 9.24 6.20 -4.67
N SER A 19 8.02 6.64 -4.37
CA SER A 19 6.81 5.85 -4.61
C SER A 19 5.57 6.75 -4.79
N PRO A 20 4.50 6.25 -5.45
CA PRO A 20 3.21 6.91 -5.56
C PRO A 20 2.32 6.71 -4.32
N ILE A 21 2.83 6.10 -3.25
CA ILE A 21 2.03 5.76 -2.06
C ILE A 21 1.86 6.98 -1.16
N VAL A 22 0.63 7.16 -0.73
CA VAL A 22 0.17 8.20 0.17
C VAL A 22 -0.52 7.55 1.35
N GLN A 23 -0.24 8.05 2.56
CA GLN A 23 -0.98 7.66 3.75
C GLN A 23 -2.31 8.41 3.76
N CYS A 24 -3.42 7.68 3.67
CA CYS A 24 -4.77 8.23 3.84
C CYS A 24 -5.21 8.16 5.29
N ASP A 25 -6.31 8.84 5.61
CA ASP A 25 -6.89 8.90 6.96
C ASP A 25 -5.82 9.27 8.02
N ALA A 26 -4.89 10.15 7.64
CA ALA A 26 -3.64 10.40 8.35
C ALA A 26 -3.80 11.26 9.62
N SER A 27 -5.02 11.73 9.90
CA SER A 27 -5.45 12.40 11.12
C SER A 27 -5.84 11.40 12.20
N GLN A 28 -6.19 10.16 11.81
CA GLN A 28 -6.51 9.09 12.73
C GLN A 28 -5.22 8.45 13.26
N PRO A 29 -5.16 8.07 14.55
CA PRO A 29 -4.06 7.26 15.06
C PRO A 29 -3.96 5.93 14.29
N GLN A 30 -2.75 5.58 13.87
CA GLN A 30 -2.45 4.37 13.11
C GLN A 30 -1.32 3.61 13.81
N ILE A 31 -1.44 2.29 13.92
CA ILE A 31 -0.43 1.43 14.56
C ILE A 31 0.88 1.41 13.74
N LEU A 32 0.78 1.43 12.41
CA LEU A 32 1.94 1.48 11.52
C LEU A 32 2.28 2.94 11.18
N SER A 33 3.50 3.34 11.52
CA SER A 33 4.13 4.58 11.07
C SER A 33 5.10 4.27 9.95
N LEU A 34 4.78 4.66 8.71
CA LEU A 34 5.70 4.53 7.58
C LEU A 34 6.74 5.66 7.58
N SER A 35 8.01 5.28 7.56
CA SER A 35 9.13 6.21 7.47
C SER A 35 9.58 6.44 6.03
N LYS A 36 9.56 5.38 5.21
CA LYS A 36 10.01 5.42 3.83
C LYS A 36 9.39 4.32 2.99
N VAL A 37 9.02 4.62 1.75
CA VAL A 37 8.63 3.62 0.74
C VAL A 37 9.34 3.91 -0.58
N ILE A 38 9.95 2.88 -1.16
CA ILE A 38 10.60 2.91 -2.47
C ILE A 38 9.94 1.86 -3.34
N ILE A 39 9.64 2.24 -4.58
CA ILE A 39 9.20 1.35 -5.64
C ILE A 39 10.21 1.47 -6.78
N ASP A 40 10.65 0.35 -7.34
CA ASP A 40 11.56 0.32 -8.48
C ASP A 40 11.10 -0.74 -9.49
N PRO A 41 10.83 -0.40 -10.76
CA PRO A 41 10.89 0.95 -11.32
C PRO A 41 9.72 1.83 -10.86
N ASN A 42 9.97 3.15 -10.74
CA ASN A 42 8.93 4.16 -10.51
C ASN A 42 8.91 5.19 -11.67
N PRO A 43 7.82 5.29 -12.47
CA PRO A 43 6.55 4.57 -12.33
C PRO A 43 6.66 3.08 -12.68
N PRO A 44 5.79 2.22 -12.11
CA PRO A 44 5.72 0.79 -12.43
C PRO A 44 5.55 0.52 -13.93
N ALA A 45 6.26 -0.48 -14.46
CA ALA A 45 6.23 -0.87 -15.86
C ALA A 45 5.62 -2.28 -16.06
N ARG A 46 4.93 -2.48 -17.19
CA ARG A 46 4.38 -3.79 -17.57
C ARG A 46 5.47 -4.75 -18.01
N GLY A 47 5.30 -6.03 -17.67
CA GLY A 47 6.22 -7.10 -18.05
C GLY A 47 7.55 -7.06 -17.30
N GLU A 48 7.65 -6.21 -16.28
CA GLU A 48 8.85 -6.04 -15.47
C GLU A 48 8.55 -6.38 -14.01
N ASN A 49 9.60 -6.82 -13.31
CA ASN A 49 9.53 -7.00 -11.87
C ASN A 49 9.61 -5.64 -11.19
N LEU A 50 8.73 -5.45 -10.20
CA LEU A 50 8.70 -4.31 -9.32
C LEU A 50 9.23 -4.72 -7.96
N THR A 51 10.28 -4.04 -7.50
CA THR A 51 10.78 -4.15 -6.13
C THR A 51 10.12 -3.09 -5.27
N PHE A 52 9.36 -3.53 -4.28
CA PHE A 52 8.76 -2.70 -3.24
C PHE A 52 9.60 -2.80 -1.97
N THR A 53 10.03 -1.66 -1.42
CA THR A 53 10.72 -1.59 -0.13
C THR A 53 10.02 -0.61 0.79
N ALA A 54 9.54 -1.07 1.94
CA ALA A 54 8.91 -0.25 2.96
C ALA A 54 9.71 -0.32 4.26
N THR A 55 9.89 0.84 4.91
CA THR A 55 10.50 0.96 6.22
C THR A 55 9.56 1.72 7.13
N GLY A 56 9.30 1.19 8.31
CA GLY A 56 8.37 1.80 9.26
C GLY A 56 8.55 1.28 10.67
N PHE A 57 7.61 1.62 11.53
CA PHE A 57 7.55 1.20 12.92
C PHE A 57 6.12 0.82 13.28
N ILE A 58 5.98 -0.31 13.97
CA ILE A 58 4.70 -0.80 14.49
C ILE A 58 4.67 -0.54 15.99
N SER A 59 3.65 0.17 16.48
CA SER A 59 3.56 0.52 17.91
C SER A 59 3.04 -0.62 18.80
N GLU A 60 2.30 -1.57 18.24
CA GLU A 60 1.60 -2.64 18.96
C GLU A 60 1.66 -3.95 18.18
N ASP A 61 1.70 -5.10 18.87
CA ASP A 61 1.72 -6.40 18.20
C ASP A 61 0.45 -6.59 17.36
N ILE A 62 0.62 -6.99 16.10
CA ILE A 62 -0.49 -7.35 15.21
C ILE A 62 -0.65 -8.87 15.25
N GLU A 63 -1.78 -9.35 15.76
CA GLU A 63 -2.06 -10.76 15.96
C GLU A 63 -2.93 -11.35 14.84
N GLU A 64 -3.09 -12.68 14.87
CA GLU A 64 -4.00 -13.43 14.01
C GLU A 64 -5.43 -12.84 14.01
N GLY A 65 -6.07 -12.83 12.84
CA GLY A 65 -7.39 -12.23 12.63
C GLY A 65 -7.37 -10.75 12.25
N ALA A 66 -6.19 -10.14 12.15
CA ALA A 66 -6.04 -8.85 11.47
C ALA A 66 -6.43 -8.98 9.99
N TYR A 67 -6.97 -7.91 9.41
CA TYR A 67 -7.51 -7.94 8.05
C TYR A 67 -7.20 -6.65 7.28
N VAL A 68 -7.29 -6.72 5.96
CA VAL A 68 -7.12 -5.57 5.06
C VAL A 68 -8.27 -5.48 4.07
N GLU A 69 -8.92 -4.33 4.03
CA GLU A 69 -9.92 -3.98 3.02
C GLU A 69 -9.22 -3.32 1.83
N VAL A 70 -9.40 -3.90 0.64
CA VAL A 70 -8.75 -3.44 -0.60
C VAL A 70 -9.79 -3.03 -1.63
N ASP A 71 -9.69 -1.79 -2.09
CA ASP A 71 -10.43 -1.22 -3.19
C ASP A 71 -9.49 -0.89 -4.36
N VAL A 72 -9.69 -1.52 -5.51
CA VAL A 72 -8.99 -1.19 -6.75
C VAL A 72 -9.97 -0.64 -7.78
N ARG A 73 -9.69 0.55 -8.29
CA ARG A 73 -10.48 1.21 -9.33
C ARG A 73 -9.67 1.36 -10.60
N TYR A 74 -10.33 1.16 -11.74
CA TYR A 74 -9.82 1.47 -13.07
C TYR A 74 -10.71 2.55 -13.68
N GLY A 75 -10.19 3.78 -13.75
CA GLY A 75 -11.01 4.96 -14.03
C GLY A 75 -12.16 5.11 -13.02
N PHE A 76 -13.40 4.96 -13.49
CA PHE A 76 -14.61 5.05 -12.66
C PHE A 76 -15.15 3.68 -12.20
N ILE A 77 -14.58 2.58 -12.69
CA ILE A 77 -15.07 1.21 -12.43
C ILE A 77 -14.32 0.63 -11.23
N LYS A 78 -15.03 0.01 -10.28
CA LYS A 78 -14.42 -0.78 -9.21
C LYS A 78 -14.12 -2.19 -9.73
N LEU A 79 -12.84 -2.57 -9.74
CA LEU A 79 -12.39 -3.91 -10.13
C LEU A 79 -12.36 -4.85 -8.93
N ILE A 80 -11.86 -4.37 -7.80
CA ILE A 80 -11.73 -5.13 -6.55
C ILE A 80 -12.35 -4.30 -5.43
N HIS A 81 -13.13 -4.97 -4.59
CA HIS A 81 -13.64 -4.47 -3.32
C HIS A 81 -13.80 -5.71 -2.42
N GLN A 82 -12.73 -6.07 -1.73
CA GLN A 82 -12.64 -7.32 -0.98
C GLN A 82 -11.86 -7.12 0.31
N THR A 83 -12.14 -7.97 1.29
CA THR A 83 -11.41 -8.04 2.55
C THR A 83 -10.55 -9.29 2.54
N PHE A 84 -9.28 -9.14 2.86
CA PHE A 84 -8.31 -10.24 2.94
C PHE A 84 -7.83 -10.40 4.39
N ASP A 85 -7.49 -11.63 4.77
CA ASP A 85 -6.79 -11.89 6.02
C ASP A 85 -5.35 -11.35 5.92
N LEU A 86 -4.99 -10.43 6.80
CA LEU A 86 -3.68 -9.79 6.76
C LEU A 86 -2.57 -10.81 7.07
N CYS A 87 -2.79 -11.71 8.01
CA CYS A 87 -1.80 -12.71 8.42
C CYS A 87 -1.54 -13.74 7.31
N GLU A 88 -2.57 -14.14 6.56
CA GLU A 88 -2.38 -14.98 5.37
C GLU A 88 -1.61 -14.24 4.27
N GLU A 89 -1.95 -12.98 3.98
CA GLU A 89 -1.34 -12.21 2.90
C GLU A 89 0.12 -11.85 3.18
N ILE A 90 0.49 -11.54 4.43
CA ILE A 90 1.86 -11.13 4.75
C ILE A 90 2.90 -12.26 4.59
N THR A 91 2.46 -13.53 4.63
CA THR A 91 3.36 -14.67 4.35
C THR A 91 3.92 -14.61 2.93
N LYS A 92 3.16 -14.02 1.99
CA LYS A 92 3.59 -13.79 0.62
C LYS A 92 4.69 -12.74 0.54
N VAL A 93 4.88 -11.90 1.55
CA VAL A 93 5.93 -10.87 1.64
C VAL A 93 7.01 -11.19 2.68
N ASP A 94 7.18 -12.48 2.99
CA ASP A 94 8.23 -13.00 3.88
C ASP A 94 8.14 -12.47 5.33
N LEU A 95 6.91 -12.15 5.77
CA LEU A 95 6.58 -11.83 7.16
C LEU A 95 5.71 -12.92 7.79
N GLU A 96 5.77 -13.04 9.10
CA GLU A 96 4.99 -14.00 9.89
C GLU A 96 4.13 -13.28 10.93
N CYS A 97 2.93 -13.80 11.17
CA CYS A 97 2.14 -13.42 12.33
C CYS A 97 2.56 -14.21 13.59
N PRO A 98 2.55 -13.59 14.77
CA PRO A 98 2.20 -12.20 15.04
C PRO A 98 3.32 -11.23 14.62
N ILE A 99 2.97 -10.12 13.98
CA ILE A 99 3.92 -9.06 13.65
C ILE A 99 4.24 -8.29 14.92
N LYS A 100 5.48 -8.42 15.40
CA LYS A 100 5.89 -7.79 16.66
C LYS A 100 6.04 -6.28 16.53
N LYS A 101 5.68 -5.58 17.61
CA LYS A 101 5.97 -4.16 17.77
C LYS A 101 7.46 -3.90 17.56
N GLY A 102 7.79 -2.79 16.91
CA GLY A 102 9.16 -2.43 16.61
C GLY A 102 9.36 -1.97 15.16
N PRO A 103 10.64 -1.72 14.80
CA PRO A 103 10.99 -1.34 13.43
C PRO A 103 10.74 -2.49 12.46
N GLN A 104 10.20 -2.18 11.30
CA GLN A 104 9.93 -3.12 10.22
C GLN A 104 10.61 -2.66 8.94
N VAL A 105 11.21 -3.60 8.22
CA VAL A 105 11.72 -3.42 6.86
C VAL A 105 11.20 -4.56 6.03
N ILE A 106 10.39 -4.23 5.03
CA ILE A 106 9.82 -5.19 4.09
C ILE A 106 10.42 -4.90 2.73
N GLN A 107 10.91 -5.93 2.07
CA GLN A 107 11.33 -5.85 0.67
C GLN A 107 10.69 -7.01 -0.07
N LYS A 108 9.94 -6.72 -1.13
CA LYS A 108 9.35 -7.75 -1.97
C LYS A 108 9.42 -7.41 -3.44
N GLU A 109 9.71 -8.42 -4.25
CA GLU A 109 9.63 -8.37 -5.69
C GLU A 109 8.28 -8.94 -6.15
N VAL A 110 7.57 -8.19 -6.99
CA VAL A 110 6.29 -8.58 -7.58
C VAL A 110 6.35 -8.39 -9.10
N GLU A 111 5.83 -9.35 -9.85
CA GLU A 111 5.78 -9.25 -11.31
C GLU A 111 4.54 -8.48 -11.74
N ILE A 112 4.68 -7.50 -12.65
CA ILE A 112 3.55 -6.83 -13.28
C ILE A 112 3.27 -7.49 -14.63
N PRO A 113 2.12 -8.15 -14.82
CA PRO A 113 1.81 -8.84 -16.07
C PRO A 113 1.75 -7.87 -17.26
N ASN A 114 2.07 -8.37 -18.46
CA ASN A 114 1.99 -7.59 -19.70
C ASN A 114 0.54 -7.28 -20.11
N GLU A 115 -0.41 -8.08 -19.65
CA GLU A 115 -1.83 -8.02 -20.01
C GLU A 115 -2.58 -6.90 -19.27
N VAL A 116 -1.94 -6.21 -18.31
CA VAL A 116 -2.54 -5.10 -17.57
C VAL A 116 -2.99 -4.00 -18.56
N PRO A 117 -4.29 -3.65 -18.63
CA PRO A 117 -4.77 -2.63 -19.57
C PRO A 117 -4.14 -1.25 -19.35
N PRO A 118 -4.06 -0.40 -20.40
CA PRO A 118 -3.66 0.99 -20.23
C PRO A 118 -4.72 1.79 -19.49
N GLY A 119 -4.31 2.70 -18.61
CA GLY A 119 -5.18 3.63 -17.91
C GLY A 119 -4.78 3.85 -16.47
N LYS A 120 -5.66 4.56 -15.74
CA LYS A 120 -5.42 5.00 -14.37
C LYS A 120 -6.03 4.01 -13.37
N TYR A 121 -5.17 3.46 -12.53
CA TYR A 121 -5.50 2.59 -11.41
C TYR A 121 -5.38 3.35 -10.10
N ILE A 122 -6.39 3.23 -9.24
CA ILE A 122 -6.37 3.78 -7.89
C ILE A 122 -6.58 2.62 -6.93
N VAL A 123 -5.59 2.37 -6.09
CA VAL A 123 -5.61 1.34 -5.05
C VAL A 123 -5.77 2.03 -3.72
N ASN A 124 -6.71 1.56 -2.90
CA ASN A 124 -6.86 1.96 -1.51
C ASN A 124 -6.83 0.69 -0.66
N ALA A 125 -6.01 0.70 0.39
CA ALA A 125 -5.90 -0.40 1.34
C ALA A 125 -6.04 0.15 2.77
N ARG A 126 -7.00 -0.38 3.52
CA ARG A 126 -7.19 -0.08 4.95
C ARG A 126 -6.99 -1.35 5.75
N ALA A 127 -6.04 -1.34 6.67
CA ALA A 127 -5.74 -2.50 7.50
C ALA A 127 -6.20 -2.26 8.94
N TYR A 128 -6.68 -3.33 9.57
CA TYR A 128 -7.23 -3.34 10.92
C TYR A 128 -6.76 -4.57 11.68
N THR A 129 -6.65 -4.45 13.00
CA THR A 129 -6.44 -5.62 13.87
C THR A 129 -7.74 -6.43 13.97
N LYS A 130 -7.67 -7.62 14.57
CA LYS A 130 -8.85 -8.45 14.89
C LYS A 130 -9.90 -7.75 15.77
N ASP A 131 -9.49 -6.68 16.47
CA ASP A 131 -10.34 -5.89 17.38
C ASP A 131 -10.77 -4.56 16.72
N ASP A 132 -10.74 -4.49 15.39
CA ASP A 132 -11.10 -3.33 14.56
C ASP A 132 -10.24 -2.08 14.83
N VAL A 133 -9.03 -2.25 15.40
CA VAL A 133 -8.11 -1.13 15.64
C VAL A 133 -7.34 -0.81 14.36
N PHE A 134 -7.27 0.46 14.01
CA PHE A 134 -6.71 0.90 12.74
C PHE A 134 -5.19 0.72 12.67
N ILE A 135 -4.74 -0.13 11.75
CA ILE A 135 -3.32 -0.38 11.52
C ILE A 135 -2.75 0.70 10.60
N THR A 136 -3.32 0.86 9.41
CA THR A 136 -2.89 1.87 8.45
C THR A 136 -3.92 2.08 7.34
N CYS A 137 -3.79 3.20 6.61
CA CYS A 137 -4.45 3.41 5.32
C CYS A 137 -3.44 3.90 4.29
N LEU A 138 -3.37 3.20 3.16
CA LEU A 138 -2.49 3.53 2.05
C LEU A 138 -3.30 3.65 0.75
N THR A 139 -3.03 4.72 0.02
CA THR A 139 -3.57 4.96 -1.32
C THR A 139 -2.42 5.07 -2.31
N ALA A 140 -2.60 4.49 -3.49
CA ALA A 140 -1.67 4.63 -4.60
C ALA A 140 -2.43 4.91 -5.89
N THR A 141 -1.89 5.81 -6.71
CA THR A 141 -2.35 6.04 -8.07
C THR A 141 -1.25 5.62 -9.03
N ILE A 142 -1.57 4.70 -9.93
CA ILE A 142 -0.65 4.18 -10.95
C ILE A 142 -1.29 4.40 -12.31
N GLU A 143 -0.52 4.88 -13.27
CA GLU A 143 -0.98 5.09 -14.63
C GLU A 143 -0.12 4.27 -15.58
N PHE A 144 -0.76 3.37 -16.33
CA PHE A 144 -0.10 2.63 -17.39
C PHE A 144 -0.42 3.29 -18.74
N PRO A 145 0.57 3.75 -19.52
CA PRO A 145 0.33 4.44 -20.79
C PRO A 145 -0.29 3.49 -21.83
N PRO A 146 -0.86 3.98 -22.95
CA PRO A 146 -1.16 3.12 -24.10
C PRO A 146 0.10 2.38 -24.59
N LEU A 147 -0.08 1.16 -25.10
CA LEU A 147 0.97 0.44 -25.85
C LEU A 147 1.17 1.05 -27.24
#